data_AF-A0A8C0IPU1-F1
#
_entry.id   AF-A0A8C0IPU1-F1
#
_cell.length_a   1.000
_cell.length_b   1.000
_cell.length_c   1.000
_cell.angle_alpha   90.00
_cell.angle_beta   90.00
_cell.angle_gamma   90.00
#
_symmetry.space_group_name_H-M   'P 1'
#
loop_
_entity.id
_entity.type
_entity.pdbx_description
1 polymer ?
#
loop_
_entity_poly.entity_id
_entity_poly.type
_entity_poly.pdbx_seq_one_letter_code
_entity_poly.pdbx_strand_id
1 'polypeptide(L)'
;NLLLVVCVRQGYEELERQLKEVFKERSNILRQLSKTSKELKGIKVNLQSLKNDEASAKSDVQKLLELGQKQREEMKSLQEAFQKQLNEAAEKAEKQQATINFLKTEMERKSKMIRDLQNENKSLKNKLLSGNKLCGIHAEESKKIQAQLKEFRYGKKDLIFKAQQLTDLEQKLAIAKDKLEKAALDKESQLKALKETVQLCLSSVLHNQPPATNIFPSKPTEKLTSQVTNDSKVPFQVTNTKLHDSYNSLGYFPMASSKHLLYPHHRTFLLVSDNACPSQSSSSTLSHSQLLAFLLPAPHTRSFSSGSSLPDWSELLFKPRCPD
;
A
#
# COMPACT_ATOMS: atom_id res chain seq x y z
N ASN A 1 19.07 134.03 80.99
CA ASN A 1 19.70 132.89 81.69
C ASN A 1 18.81 131.65 81.83
N LEU A 2 17.51 131.74 82.15
CA LEU A 2 16.65 130.54 82.18
C LEU A 2 16.42 129.88 80.81
N LEU A 3 16.29 130.65 79.73
CA LEU A 3 15.99 130.12 78.39
C LEU A 3 17.11 129.24 77.81
N LEU A 4 18.39 129.60 78.07
CA LEU A 4 19.56 128.87 77.56
C LEU A 4 19.75 127.50 78.27
N VAL A 5 19.44 127.43 79.56
CA VAL A 5 19.51 126.21 80.37
C VAL A 5 18.43 125.21 79.92
N VAL A 6 17.24 125.69 79.53
CA VAL A 6 16.16 124.87 78.99
C VAL A 6 16.54 124.32 77.61
N CYS A 7 17.11 125.14 76.72
CA CYS A 7 17.54 124.70 75.38
C CYS A 7 18.64 123.63 75.41
N VAL A 8 19.64 123.74 76.30
CA VAL A 8 20.73 122.75 76.41
C VAL A 8 20.24 121.45 77.04
N ARG A 9 19.31 121.51 78.02
CA ARG A 9 18.68 120.30 78.57
C ARG A 9 17.81 119.57 77.55
N GLN A 10 17.09 120.30 76.69
CA GLN A 10 16.26 119.72 75.63
C GLN A 10 17.08 118.97 74.56
N GLY A 11 18.24 119.50 74.18
CA GLY A 11 19.15 118.85 73.23
C GLY A 11 19.79 117.56 73.78
N TYR A 12 20.08 117.52 75.09
CA TYR A 12 20.56 116.30 75.75
C TYR A 12 19.50 115.22 75.84
N GLU A 13 18.24 115.56 76.14
CA GLU A 13 17.14 114.59 76.12
C GLU A 13 16.87 114.00 74.72
N GLU A 14 17.00 114.83 73.68
CA GLU A 14 16.85 114.36 72.29
C GLU A 14 18.01 113.46 71.87
N LEU A 15 19.25 113.81 72.23
CA LEU A 15 20.42 112.97 72.00
C LEU A 15 20.33 111.64 72.77
N GLU A 16 19.80 111.65 73.99
CA GLU A 16 19.57 110.45 74.78
C GLU A 16 18.48 109.55 74.16
N ARG A 17 17.42 110.14 73.58
CA ARG A 17 16.42 109.39 72.78
C ARG A 17 17.07 108.73 71.57
N GLN A 18 17.82 109.48 70.76
CA GLN A 18 18.49 108.96 69.58
C GLN A 18 19.45 107.81 69.94
N LEU A 19 20.20 107.95 71.02
CA LEU A 19 21.10 106.90 71.48
C LEU A 19 20.34 105.61 71.87
N LYS A 20 19.22 105.74 72.60
CA LYS A 20 18.36 104.60 72.94
C LYS A 20 17.77 103.92 71.71
N GLU A 21 17.40 104.70 70.70
CA GLU A 21 16.87 104.20 69.44
C GLU A 21 17.94 103.43 68.65
N VAL A 22 19.14 103.99 68.52
CA VAL A 22 20.29 103.30 67.89
C VAL A 22 20.64 102.00 68.63
N PHE A 23 20.63 101.98 69.97
CA PHE A 23 20.86 100.75 70.73
C PHE A 23 19.75 99.71 70.52
N LYS A 24 18.50 100.15 70.37
CA LYS A 24 17.36 99.27 70.07
C LYS A 24 17.46 98.69 68.66
N GLU A 25 17.76 99.52 67.66
CA GLU A 25 18.01 99.07 66.28
C GLU A 25 19.16 98.08 66.21
N ARG A 26 20.31 98.41 66.83
CA ARG A 26 21.48 97.52 66.89
C ARG A 26 21.12 96.16 67.50
N SER A 27 20.38 96.16 68.61
CA SER A 27 19.95 94.93 69.28
C SER A 27 19.00 94.11 68.39
N ASN A 28 18.12 94.78 67.65
CA ASN A 28 17.19 94.12 66.73
C ASN A 28 17.93 93.49 65.54
N ILE A 29 18.91 94.21 64.97
CA ILE A 29 19.80 93.71 63.90
C ILE A 29 20.57 92.48 64.39
N LEU A 30 21.19 92.54 65.58
CA LEU A 30 21.91 91.41 66.16
C LEU A 30 21.00 90.19 66.35
N ARG A 31 19.74 90.39 66.77
CA ARG A 31 18.76 89.31 66.90
C ARG A 31 18.41 88.69 65.53
N GLN A 32 18.24 89.51 64.50
CA GLN A 32 17.99 89.03 63.13
C GLN A 32 19.19 88.28 62.55
N LEU A 33 20.41 88.78 62.75
CA LEU A 33 21.64 88.11 62.33
C LEU A 33 21.83 86.76 63.03
N SER A 34 21.49 86.68 64.32
CA SER A 34 21.51 85.42 65.07
C SER A 34 20.48 84.42 64.53
N LYS A 35 19.27 84.89 64.17
CA LYS A 35 18.22 84.05 63.57
C LYS A 35 18.65 83.52 62.19
N THR A 36 19.09 84.41 61.31
CA THR A 36 19.54 84.05 59.95
C THR A 36 20.76 83.13 59.96
N SER A 37 21.69 83.28 60.91
CA SER A 37 22.83 82.36 61.09
C SER A 37 22.39 80.92 61.40
N LYS A 38 21.37 80.74 62.26
CA LYS A 38 20.82 79.41 62.56
C LYS A 38 20.11 78.79 61.35
N GLU A 39 19.31 79.59 60.64
CA GLU A 39 18.65 79.17 59.41
C GLU A 39 19.66 78.74 58.34
N LEU A 40 20.74 79.51 58.16
CA LEU A 40 21.83 79.19 57.23
C LEU A 40 22.51 77.85 57.59
N LYS A 41 22.73 77.57 58.88
CA LYS A 41 23.29 76.29 59.32
C LYS A 41 22.33 75.13 59.02
N GLY A 42 21.02 75.33 59.16
CA GLY A 42 20.00 74.36 58.75
C GLY A 42 20.03 74.09 57.25
N ILE A 43 20.09 75.15 56.43
CA ILE A 43 20.20 75.05 54.97
C ILE A 43 21.45 74.26 54.57
N LYS A 44 22.59 74.48 55.24
CA LYS A 44 23.83 73.72 54.97
C LYS A 44 23.66 72.21 55.16
N VAL A 45 22.95 71.80 56.22
CA VAL A 45 22.67 70.37 56.48
C VAL A 45 21.75 69.81 55.39
N ASN A 46 20.70 70.54 55.02
CA ASN A 46 19.78 70.13 53.95
C ASN A 46 20.50 70.01 52.59
N LEU A 47 21.43 70.92 52.29
CA LEU A 47 22.22 70.85 51.05
C LEU A 47 23.09 69.59 51.01
N GLN A 48 23.66 69.21 52.16
CA GLN A 48 24.47 68.01 52.25
C GLN A 48 23.62 66.73 52.13
N SER A 49 22.41 66.70 52.70
CA SER A 49 21.50 65.56 52.52
C SER A 49 21.07 65.44 51.06
N LEU A 50 20.67 66.55 50.43
CA LEU A 50 20.28 66.57 49.02
C LEU A 50 21.41 66.10 48.09
N LYS A 51 22.67 66.43 48.40
CA LYS A 51 23.83 65.94 47.64
C LYS A 51 24.00 64.42 47.75
N ASN A 52 23.72 63.85 48.92
CA ASN A 52 23.76 62.40 49.10
C ASN A 52 22.58 61.72 48.38
N ASP A 53 21.39 62.32 48.45
CA ASP A 53 20.20 61.83 47.75
C ASP A 53 20.40 61.85 46.23
N GLU A 54 21.02 62.91 45.69
CA GLU A 54 21.40 63.00 44.27
C GLU A 54 22.37 61.88 43.87
N ALA A 55 23.37 61.58 44.71
CA ALA A 55 24.32 60.51 44.45
C ALA A 55 23.63 59.13 44.46
N SER A 56 22.70 58.89 45.40
CA SER A 56 21.88 57.68 45.44
C SER A 56 21.02 57.55 44.20
N ALA A 57 20.28 58.60 43.85
CA ALA A 57 19.41 58.62 42.67
C ALA A 57 20.18 58.37 41.37
N LYS A 58 21.39 58.91 41.23
CA LYS A 58 22.28 58.60 40.09
C LYS A 58 22.64 57.12 40.01
N SER A 59 22.94 56.49 41.14
CA SER A 59 23.23 55.04 41.18
C SER A 59 22.01 54.21 40.78
N ASP A 60 20.82 54.57 41.25
CA ASP A 60 19.60 53.84 40.94
C ASP A 60 19.18 53.99 39.46
N VAL A 61 19.33 55.18 38.89
CA VAL A 61 19.13 55.41 37.45
C VAL A 61 20.11 54.58 36.62
N GLN A 62 21.37 54.49 37.03
CA GLN A 62 22.38 53.67 36.34
C GLN A 62 21.99 52.17 36.34
N LYS A 63 21.58 51.63 37.50
CA LYS A 63 21.11 50.23 37.60
C LYS A 63 19.89 49.96 36.73
N LEU A 64 18.95 50.90 36.68
CA LEU A 64 17.75 50.78 35.83
C LEU A 64 18.11 50.72 34.34
N LEU A 65 19.11 51.51 33.90
CA LEU A 65 19.60 51.47 32.52
C LEU A 65 20.25 50.11 32.18
N GLU A 66 21.07 49.58 33.08
CA GLU A 66 21.71 48.26 32.93
C GLU A 66 20.68 47.14 32.87
N LEU A 67 19.67 47.14 33.75
CA LEU A 67 18.57 46.20 33.71
C LEU A 67 17.77 46.29 32.40
N GLY A 68 17.49 47.52 31.94
CA GLY A 68 16.82 47.75 30.67
C GLY A 68 17.62 47.25 29.47
N GLN A 69 18.96 47.36 29.50
CA GLN A 69 19.81 46.78 28.45
C GLN A 69 19.80 45.26 28.49
N LYS A 70 19.95 44.67 29.68
CA LYS A 70 19.91 43.21 29.86
C LYS A 70 18.60 42.61 29.35
N GLN A 71 17.46 43.23 29.66
CA GLN A 71 16.16 42.81 29.14
C GLN A 71 16.07 42.85 27.61
N ARG A 72 16.65 43.87 26.96
CA ARG A 72 16.69 43.95 25.49
C ARG A 72 17.53 42.82 24.88
N GLU A 73 18.66 42.50 25.51
CA GLU A 73 19.54 41.41 25.07
C GLU A 73 18.88 40.04 25.26
N GLU A 74 18.22 39.80 26.39
CA GLU A 74 17.44 38.58 26.66
C GLU A 74 16.29 38.41 25.65
N MET A 75 15.55 39.48 25.37
CA MET A 75 14.48 39.46 24.37
C MET A 75 15.02 39.14 22.97
N LYS A 76 16.17 39.70 22.61
CA LYS A 76 16.83 39.42 21.33
C LYS A 76 17.30 37.97 21.24
N SER A 77 17.93 37.45 22.28
CA SER A 77 18.36 36.04 22.33
C SER A 77 17.16 35.08 22.24
N LEU A 78 16.05 35.42 22.89
CA LEU A 78 14.81 34.63 22.80
C LEU A 78 14.22 34.66 21.38
N GLN A 79 14.21 35.83 20.73
CA GLN A 79 13.77 35.96 19.34
C GLN A 79 14.63 35.12 18.39
N GLU A 80 15.95 35.14 18.56
CA GLU A 80 16.88 34.33 17.76
C GLU A 80 16.65 32.83 17.99
N ALA A 81 16.41 32.41 19.23
CA ALA A 81 16.10 31.01 19.56
C ALA A 81 14.80 30.53 18.90
N PHE A 82 13.73 31.35 18.93
CA PHE A 82 12.48 31.03 18.23
C PHE A 82 12.66 30.98 16.72
N GLN A 83 13.38 31.94 16.14
CA GLN A 83 13.66 31.93 14.70
C GLN A 83 14.44 30.68 14.28
N LYS A 84 15.41 30.26 15.08
CA LYS A 84 16.17 29.02 14.86
C LYS A 84 15.25 27.80 14.91
N GLN A 85 14.36 27.70 15.89
CA GLN A 85 13.40 26.60 15.98
C GLN A 85 12.45 26.54 14.78
N LEU A 86 11.97 27.68 14.29
CA LEU A 86 11.13 27.75 13.10
C LEU A 86 11.88 27.25 11.85
N ASN A 87 13.13 27.66 11.68
CA ASN A 87 13.96 27.23 10.55
C ASN A 87 14.25 25.71 10.63
N GLU A 88 14.63 25.20 11.81
CA GLU A 88 14.88 23.75 12.00
C GLU A 88 13.62 22.91 11.77
N ALA A 89 12.45 23.40 12.20
CA ALA A 89 11.17 22.74 11.95
C ALA A 89 10.83 22.74 10.45
N ALA A 90 11.07 23.84 9.74
CA ALA A 90 10.88 23.95 8.30
C ALA A 90 11.79 22.98 7.52
N GLU A 91 13.08 22.92 7.85
CA GLU A 91 14.01 21.96 7.22
C GLU A 91 13.62 20.50 7.47
N LYS A 92 13.15 20.18 8.68
CA LYS A 92 12.65 18.83 9.00
C LYS A 92 11.41 18.49 8.18
N ALA A 93 10.49 19.44 8.03
CA ALA A 93 9.29 19.26 7.20
C ALA A 93 9.66 19.06 5.72
N GLU A 94 10.63 19.81 5.20
CA GLU A 94 11.10 19.67 3.82
C GLU A 94 11.74 18.28 3.57
N LYS A 95 12.59 17.81 4.49
CA LYS A 95 13.19 16.46 4.43
C LYS A 95 12.12 15.36 4.47
N GLN A 96 11.12 15.51 5.32
CA GLN A 96 9.98 14.59 5.38
C GLN A 96 9.19 14.62 4.06
N GLN A 97 8.94 15.80 3.50
CA GLN A 97 8.24 15.95 2.23
C GLN A 97 9.01 15.29 1.07
N ALA A 98 10.33 15.44 1.03
CA ALA A 98 11.18 14.76 0.04
C ALA A 98 11.09 13.22 0.15
N THR A 99 11.07 12.70 1.39
CA THR A 99 10.92 11.25 1.66
C THR A 99 9.54 10.74 1.22
N ILE A 100 8.48 11.49 1.51
CA ILE A 100 7.11 11.17 1.07
C ILE A 100 7.05 11.12 -0.46
N ASN A 101 7.64 12.10 -1.15
CA ASN A 101 7.67 12.14 -2.61
C ASN A 101 8.42 10.94 -3.19
N PHE A 102 9.57 10.58 -2.63
CA PHE A 102 10.31 9.39 -3.03
C PHE A 102 9.47 8.12 -2.89
N LEU A 103 8.87 7.90 -1.72
CA LEU A 103 8.01 6.73 -1.47
C LEU A 103 6.81 6.69 -2.42
N LYS A 104 6.19 7.85 -2.69
CA LYS A 104 5.09 7.96 -3.66
C LYS A 104 5.52 7.51 -5.06
N THR A 105 6.69 7.94 -5.53
CA THR A 105 7.22 7.52 -6.85
C THR A 105 7.54 6.03 -6.91
N GLU A 106 8.15 5.47 -5.85
CA GLU A 106 8.44 4.04 -5.78
C GLU A 106 7.17 3.19 -5.70
N MET A 107 6.13 3.64 -4.98
CA MET A 107 4.84 2.96 -4.95
C MET A 107 4.15 2.95 -6.31
N GLU A 108 4.16 4.06 -7.05
CA GLU A 108 3.58 4.10 -8.40
C GLU A 108 4.32 3.14 -9.35
N ARG A 109 5.66 3.14 -9.29
CA ARG A 109 6.50 2.22 -10.08
C ARG A 109 6.20 0.76 -9.78
N LYS A 110 6.11 0.39 -8.50
CA LYS A 110 5.75 -0.98 -8.06
C LYS A 110 4.32 -1.35 -8.46
N SER A 111 3.38 -0.42 -8.34
CA SER A 111 1.98 -0.64 -8.72
C SER A 111 1.85 -0.90 -10.22
N LYS A 112 2.59 -0.16 -11.06
CA LYS A 112 2.66 -0.41 -12.49
C LYS A 112 3.20 -1.81 -12.81
N MET A 113 4.32 -2.20 -12.19
CA MET A 113 4.91 -3.53 -12.38
C MET A 113 3.96 -4.66 -12.00
N ILE A 114 3.19 -4.50 -10.92
CA ILE A 114 2.17 -5.48 -10.51
C ILE A 114 1.09 -5.61 -11.60
N ARG A 115 0.59 -4.50 -12.16
CA ARG A 115 -0.41 -4.54 -13.25
C ARG A 115 0.13 -5.24 -14.49
N ASP A 116 1.37 -4.93 -14.88
CA ASP A 116 2.01 -5.53 -16.05
C ASP A 116 2.19 -7.04 -15.88
N LEU A 117 2.70 -7.48 -14.71
CA LEU A 117 2.84 -8.90 -14.38
C LEU A 117 1.50 -9.64 -14.30
N GLN A 118 0.45 -9.00 -13.78
CA GLN A 118 -0.90 -9.58 -13.78
C GLN A 118 -1.44 -9.77 -15.21
N ASN A 119 -1.19 -8.80 -16.10
CA ASN A 119 -1.57 -8.89 -17.51
C ASN A 119 -0.80 -9.99 -18.25
N GLU A 120 0.50 -10.11 -18.03
CA GLU A 120 1.31 -11.19 -18.59
C GLU A 120 0.83 -12.56 -18.13
N ASN A 121 0.55 -12.73 -16.83
CA ASN A 121 0.02 -13.98 -16.29
C ASN A 121 -1.33 -14.36 -16.92
N LYS A 122 -2.22 -13.37 -17.13
CA LYS A 122 -3.50 -13.60 -17.83
C LYS A 122 -3.26 -14.06 -19.28
N SER A 123 -2.32 -13.45 -19.98
CA SER A 123 -1.94 -13.83 -21.34
C SER A 123 -1.35 -15.24 -21.40
N LEU A 124 -0.43 -15.56 -20.48
CA LEU A 124 0.20 -16.88 -20.39
C LEU A 124 -0.82 -17.98 -20.07
N LYS A 125 -1.76 -17.73 -19.16
CA LYS A 125 -2.86 -18.66 -18.88
C LYS A 125 -3.66 -19.00 -20.15
N ASN A 126 -3.98 -18.00 -20.97
CA ASN A 126 -4.70 -18.20 -22.22
C ASN A 126 -3.87 -19.01 -23.24
N LYS A 127 -2.58 -18.69 -23.39
CA LYS A 127 -1.67 -19.44 -24.28
C LYS A 127 -1.52 -20.90 -23.84
N LEU A 128 -1.46 -21.15 -22.54
CA LEU A 128 -1.38 -22.51 -21.99
C LEU A 128 -2.67 -23.30 -22.27
N LEU A 129 -3.84 -22.68 -22.09
CA LEU A 129 -5.13 -23.30 -22.38
C LEU A 129 -5.29 -23.64 -23.86
N SER A 130 -4.91 -22.72 -24.76
CA SER A 130 -4.95 -22.99 -26.20
C SER A 130 -3.92 -24.05 -26.63
N GLY A 131 -2.71 -24.02 -26.05
CA GLY A 131 -1.70 -25.06 -26.26
C GLY A 131 -2.18 -26.44 -25.81
N ASN A 132 -2.82 -26.54 -24.63
CA ASN A 132 -3.39 -27.78 -24.13
C ASN A 132 -4.48 -28.35 -25.07
N LYS A 133 -5.32 -27.48 -25.65
CA LYS A 133 -6.32 -27.88 -26.64
C LYS A 133 -5.66 -28.49 -27.89
N LEU A 134 -4.57 -27.90 -28.38
CA LEU A 134 -3.81 -28.43 -29.52
C LEU A 134 -3.17 -29.78 -29.21
N CYS A 135 -2.58 -29.95 -28.02
CA CYS A 135 -2.06 -31.23 -27.57
C CYS A 135 -3.14 -32.33 -27.59
N GLY A 136 -4.36 -32.01 -27.14
CA GLY A 136 -5.50 -32.92 -27.21
C GLY A 136 -5.84 -33.33 -28.65
N ILE A 137 -5.89 -32.38 -29.59
CA ILE A 137 -6.14 -32.67 -31.01
C ILE A 137 -5.03 -33.58 -31.58
N HIS A 138 -3.77 -33.26 -31.33
CA HIS A 138 -2.63 -34.04 -31.83
C HIS A 138 -2.60 -35.46 -31.26
N ALA A 139 -3.00 -35.64 -30.00
CA ALA A 139 -3.13 -36.97 -29.39
C ALA A 139 -4.20 -37.80 -30.10
N GLU A 140 -5.35 -37.21 -30.43
CA GLU A 140 -6.41 -37.90 -31.16
C GLU A 140 -6.02 -38.22 -32.62
N GLU A 141 -5.34 -37.29 -33.30
CA GLU A 141 -4.77 -37.55 -34.64
C GLU A 141 -3.75 -38.69 -34.60
N SER A 142 -2.89 -38.70 -33.58
CA SER A 142 -1.91 -39.78 -33.38
C SER A 142 -2.59 -41.14 -33.18
N LYS A 143 -3.69 -41.20 -32.41
CA LYS A 143 -4.49 -42.44 -32.25
C LYS A 143 -5.08 -42.90 -33.57
N LYS A 144 -5.60 -41.98 -34.39
CA LYS A 144 -6.16 -42.29 -35.72
C LYS A 144 -5.09 -42.86 -36.65
N ILE A 145 -3.93 -42.21 -36.73
CA ILE A 145 -2.80 -42.68 -37.53
C ILE A 145 -2.33 -44.06 -37.03
N GLN A 146 -2.25 -44.26 -35.71
CA GLN A 146 -1.87 -45.55 -35.14
C GLN A 146 -2.88 -46.66 -35.48
N ALA A 147 -4.18 -46.36 -35.46
CA ALA A 147 -5.23 -47.29 -35.85
C ALA A 147 -5.13 -47.66 -37.35
N GLN A 148 -4.99 -46.66 -38.22
CA GLN A 148 -4.79 -46.86 -39.66
C GLN A 148 -3.55 -47.71 -39.94
N LEU A 149 -2.43 -47.44 -39.25
CA LEU A 149 -1.20 -48.22 -39.43
C LEU A 149 -1.36 -49.68 -38.97
N LYS A 150 -2.15 -49.94 -37.92
CA LYS A 150 -2.49 -51.32 -37.50
C LYS A 150 -3.31 -52.02 -38.58
N GLU A 151 -4.32 -51.35 -39.14
CA GLU A 151 -5.16 -51.88 -40.22
C GLU A 151 -4.33 -52.25 -41.45
N PHE A 152 -3.45 -51.34 -41.92
CA PHE A 152 -2.53 -51.61 -43.03
C PHE A 152 -1.63 -52.82 -42.79
N ARG A 153 -1.15 -53.03 -41.54
CA ARG A 153 -0.33 -54.21 -41.21
C ARG A 153 -1.11 -55.51 -41.33
N TYR A 154 -2.38 -55.53 -40.94
CA TYR A 154 -3.21 -56.73 -41.08
C TYR A 154 -3.56 -56.99 -42.55
N GLY A 155 -3.93 -55.95 -43.32
CA GLY A 155 -4.16 -56.08 -44.77
C GLY A 155 -2.93 -56.58 -45.53
N LYS A 156 -1.72 -56.10 -45.17
CA LYS A 156 -0.47 -56.59 -45.77
C LYS A 156 -0.22 -58.08 -45.49
N LYS A 157 -0.49 -58.56 -44.27
CA LYS A 157 -0.32 -59.98 -43.92
C LYS A 157 -1.26 -60.88 -44.73
N ASP A 158 -2.51 -60.47 -44.89
CA ASP A 158 -3.50 -61.18 -45.72
C ASP A 158 -3.04 -61.26 -47.18
N LEU A 159 -2.54 -60.14 -47.72
CA LEU A 159 -2.05 -60.11 -49.11
C LEU A 159 -0.82 -61.00 -49.31
N ILE A 160 0.14 -61.01 -48.38
CA ILE A 160 1.30 -61.93 -48.43
C ILE A 160 0.83 -63.38 -48.38
N PHE A 161 -0.14 -63.71 -47.51
CA PHE A 161 -0.68 -65.06 -47.41
C PHE A 161 -1.36 -65.50 -48.70
N LYS A 162 -2.18 -64.63 -49.31
CA LYS A 162 -2.81 -64.89 -50.62
C LYS A 162 -1.79 -65.05 -51.73
N ALA A 163 -0.75 -64.22 -51.77
CA ALA A 163 0.33 -64.35 -52.74
C ALA A 163 1.07 -65.70 -52.59
N GLN A 164 1.35 -66.13 -51.37
CA GLN A 164 1.96 -67.44 -51.12
C GLN A 164 1.07 -68.58 -51.61
N GLN A 165 -0.23 -68.54 -51.33
CA GLN A 165 -1.17 -69.55 -51.80
C GLN A 165 -1.24 -69.63 -53.33
N LEU A 166 -1.15 -68.48 -54.02
CA LEU A 166 -1.11 -68.43 -55.48
C LEU A 166 0.19 -69.03 -56.02
N THR A 167 1.34 -68.71 -55.44
CA THR A 167 2.63 -69.30 -55.83
C THR A 167 2.64 -70.83 -55.64
N ASP A 168 2.12 -71.32 -54.51
CA ASP A 168 2.03 -72.76 -54.24
C ASP A 168 1.12 -73.49 -55.25
N LEU A 169 0.02 -72.83 -55.65
CA LEU A 169 -0.87 -73.32 -56.70
C LEU A 169 -0.18 -73.35 -58.06
N GLU A 170 0.47 -72.26 -58.45
CA GLU A 170 1.21 -72.15 -59.71
C GLU A 170 2.25 -73.28 -59.83
N GLN A 171 2.99 -73.56 -58.76
CA GLN A 171 3.95 -74.67 -58.73
C GLN A 171 3.26 -76.04 -58.89
N LYS A 172 2.14 -76.27 -58.20
CA LYS A 172 1.37 -77.52 -58.34
C LYS A 172 0.83 -77.70 -59.75
N LEU A 173 0.35 -76.62 -60.37
CA LEU A 173 -0.15 -76.63 -61.75
C LEU A 173 0.98 -76.86 -62.76
N ALA A 174 2.16 -76.29 -62.54
CA ALA A 174 3.34 -76.56 -63.36
C ALA A 174 3.72 -78.05 -63.32
N ILE A 175 3.76 -78.66 -62.13
CA ILE A 175 4.04 -80.11 -61.97
C ILE A 175 2.95 -80.96 -62.63
N ALA A 176 1.67 -80.59 -62.46
CA ALA A 176 0.55 -81.30 -63.07
C ALA A 176 0.60 -81.23 -64.61
N LYS A 177 0.99 -80.07 -65.15
CA LYS A 177 1.23 -79.87 -66.58
C LYS A 177 2.36 -80.77 -67.10
N ASP A 178 3.50 -80.78 -66.42
CA ASP A 178 4.63 -81.65 -66.80
C ASP A 178 4.25 -83.14 -66.76
N LYS A 179 3.45 -83.56 -65.78
CA LYS A 179 2.93 -84.93 -65.69
C LYS A 179 1.96 -85.26 -66.82
N LEU A 180 1.07 -84.33 -67.16
CA LEU A 180 0.14 -84.47 -68.28
C LEU A 180 0.89 -84.60 -69.61
N GLU A 181 1.94 -83.80 -69.81
CA GLU A 181 2.79 -83.86 -71.00
C GLU A 181 3.51 -85.21 -71.12
N LYS A 182 4.06 -85.73 -70.01
CA LYS A 182 4.68 -87.07 -69.97
C LYS A 182 3.68 -88.22 -70.18
N ALA A 183 2.42 -88.02 -69.77
CA ALA A 183 1.35 -89.00 -69.93
C ALA A 183 0.71 -89.00 -71.33
N ALA A 184 1.11 -88.09 -72.24
CA ALA A 184 0.46 -87.89 -73.53
C ALA A 184 0.51 -89.10 -74.49
N LEU A 185 1.36 -90.10 -74.22
CA LEU A 185 1.46 -91.33 -75.00
C LEU A 185 0.43 -92.41 -74.60
N ASP A 186 -0.20 -92.30 -73.42
CA ASP A 186 -1.20 -93.26 -72.92
C ASP A 186 -2.53 -92.56 -72.59
N LYS A 187 -3.60 -92.96 -73.28
CA LYS A 187 -4.92 -92.30 -73.20
C LYS A 187 -5.53 -92.40 -71.80
N GLU A 188 -5.27 -93.49 -71.06
CA GLU A 188 -5.81 -93.68 -69.72
C GLU A 188 -5.08 -92.80 -68.69
N SER A 189 -3.75 -92.72 -68.79
CA SER A 189 -2.92 -91.83 -67.98
C SER A 189 -3.20 -90.34 -68.25
N GLN A 190 -3.45 -89.96 -69.51
CA GLN A 190 -3.81 -88.60 -69.88
C GLN A 190 -5.13 -88.14 -69.24
N LEU A 191 -6.16 -89.00 -69.28
CA LEU A 191 -7.46 -88.69 -68.66
C LEU A 191 -7.34 -88.55 -67.14
N LYS A 192 -6.50 -89.37 -66.50
CA LYS A 192 -6.23 -89.29 -65.06
C LYS A 192 -5.51 -87.99 -64.69
N ALA A 193 -4.44 -87.63 -65.40
CA ALA A 193 -3.69 -86.39 -65.17
C ALA A 193 -4.57 -85.13 -65.40
N LEU A 194 -5.47 -85.17 -66.38
CA LEU A 194 -6.43 -84.10 -66.61
C LEU A 194 -7.42 -83.97 -65.45
N LYS A 195 -8.00 -85.07 -64.95
CA LYS A 195 -8.90 -85.06 -63.78
C LYS A 195 -8.21 -84.50 -62.54
N GLU A 196 -6.96 -84.90 -62.29
CA GLU A 196 -6.16 -84.40 -61.16
C GLU A 196 -5.89 -82.88 -61.28
N THR A 197 -5.59 -82.39 -62.49
CA THR A 197 -5.38 -80.95 -62.74
C THR A 197 -6.66 -80.13 -62.54
N VAL A 198 -7.80 -80.62 -63.05
CA VAL A 198 -9.11 -80.00 -62.86
C VAL A 198 -9.49 -79.99 -61.38
N GLN A 199 -9.27 -81.10 -60.67
CA GLN A 199 -9.51 -81.18 -59.23
C GLN A 199 -8.65 -80.19 -58.44
N LEU A 200 -7.35 -80.04 -58.77
CA LEU A 200 -6.46 -79.06 -58.16
C LEU A 200 -6.97 -77.62 -58.33
N CYS A 201 -7.46 -77.26 -59.53
CA CYS A 201 -8.05 -75.95 -59.78
C CYS A 201 -9.34 -75.72 -58.97
N LEU A 202 -10.28 -76.68 -59.01
CA LEU A 202 -11.55 -76.55 -58.30
C LEU A 202 -11.37 -76.51 -56.78
N SER A 203 -10.53 -77.39 -56.22
CA SER A 203 -10.26 -77.41 -54.78
C SER A 203 -9.68 -76.09 -54.30
N SER A 204 -8.82 -75.45 -55.08
CA SER A 204 -8.18 -74.20 -54.70
C SER A 204 -9.11 -72.98 -54.82
N VAL A 205 -10.00 -72.95 -55.79
CA VAL A 205 -11.03 -71.90 -55.88
C VAL A 205 -12.05 -72.03 -54.73
N LEU A 206 -12.42 -73.27 -54.36
CA LEU A 206 -13.41 -73.53 -53.31
C LEU A 206 -12.86 -73.39 -51.88
N HIS A 207 -11.57 -73.65 -51.63
CA HIS A 207 -10.95 -73.44 -50.31
C HIS A 207 -10.51 -71.99 -50.03
N ASN A 208 -10.48 -71.12 -51.04
CA ASN A 208 -10.19 -69.69 -50.87
C ASN A 208 -11.40 -68.86 -50.38
N GLN A 209 -12.55 -69.50 -50.14
CA GLN A 209 -13.64 -68.91 -49.36
C GLN A 209 -13.28 -68.97 -47.88
N PRO A 210 -13.13 -67.83 -47.18
CA PRO A 210 -12.97 -67.86 -45.73
C PRO A 210 -14.21 -68.51 -45.10
N PRO A 211 -14.09 -69.22 -43.96
CA PRO A 211 -15.26 -69.58 -43.17
C PRO A 211 -16.04 -68.29 -42.92
N ALA A 212 -17.33 -68.28 -43.29
CA ALA A 212 -18.21 -67.15 -43.07
C ALA A 212 -18.21 -66.80 -41.56
N THR A 213 -17.38 -65.84 -41.17
CA THR A 213 -17.50 -65.17 -39.89
C THR A 213 -18.81 -64.42 -39.94
N ASN A 214 -19.83 -65.02 -39.32
CA ASN A 214 -21.11 -64.40 -39.03
C ASN A 214 -20.88 -63.06 -38.31
N ILE A 215 -20.87 -61.98 -39.08
CA ILE A 215 -21.27 -60.68 -38.58
C ILE A 215 -22.79 -60.78 -38.42
N PHE A 216 -23.23 -60.87 -37.17
CA PHE A 216 -24.63 -60.73 -36.82
C PHE A 216 -25.21 -59.42 -37.41
N PRO A 217 -26.52 -59.43 -37.73
CA PRO A 217 -27.10 -58.68 -38.82
C PRO A 217 -27.30 -57.20 -38.48
N SER A 218 -26.91 -56.33 -39.41
CA SER A 218 -27.60 -55.06 -39.61
C SER A 218 -28.98 -55.34 -40.19
N LYS A 219 -30.05 -54.85 -39.54
CA LYS A 219 -31.34 -54.59 -40.20
C LYS A 219 -31.88 -53.19 -39.84
N PRO A 220 -32.71 -52.61 -40.73
CA PRO A 220 -32.76 -51.18 -41.04
C PRO A 220 -34.19 -50.60 -40.85
N THR A 221 -34.48 -49.45 -41.49
CA THR A 221 -35.81 -48.77 -41.69
C THR A 221 -36.02 -47.60 -40.71
N GLU A 222 -36.31 -46.34 -41.07
CA GLU A 222 -36.67 -45.67 -42.33
C GLU A 222 -36.57 -44.12 -42.16
N LYS A 223 -36.40 -43.40 -43.29
CA LYS A 223 -36.92 -42.04 -43.61
C LYS A 223 -36.35 -40.81 -42.84
N LEU A 224 -36.14 -39.63 -43.44
CA LEU A 224 -36.48 -39.07 -44.76
C LEU A 224 -35.65 -37.78 -44.98
N THR A 225 -35.13 -37.58 -46.21
CA THR A 225 -34.92 -36.31 -46.97
C THR A 225 -34.15 -35.14 -46.33
N SER A 226 -33.41 -34.26 -47.01
CA SER A 226 -32.80 -34.06 -48.35
C SER A 226 -32.48 -32.56 -48.39
N GLN A 227 -31.42 -32.10 -49.09
CA GLN A 227 -31.29 -30.83 -49.86
C GLN A 227 -29.77 -30.51 -50.03
N VAL A 228 -29.12 -30.77 -51.16
CA VAL A 228 -29.09 -30.06 -52.47
C VAL A 228 -28.43 -28.67 -52.44
N THR A 229 -27.20 -28.66 -52.96
CA THR A 229 -26.37 -27.66 -53.69
C THR A 229 -26.65 -26.14 -53.66
N ASN A 230 -25.55 -25.40 -53.39
CA ASN A 230 -25.08 -24.09 -53.89
C ASN A 230 -26.01 -23.24 -54.78
N ASP A 231 -26.27 -21.98 -54.39
CA ASP A 231 -25.71 -20.74 -54.98
C ASP A 231 -26.55 -19.48 -54.66
N SER A 232 -25.83 -18.40 -54.35
CA SER A 232 -26.09 -16.96 -54.60
C SER A 232 -27.51 -16.36 -54.55
N LYS A 233 -27.75 -15.39 -53.64
CA LYS A 233 -28.06 -13.96 -53.95
C LYS A 233 -28.47 -13.17 -52.68
N VAL A 234 -27.82 -12.03 -52.46
CA VAL A 234 -28.12 -10.98 -51.45
C VAL A 234 -29.31 -10.12 -51.97
N PRO A 235 -30.25 -9.60 -51.14
CA PRO A 235 -30.11 -8.24 -50.59
C PRO A 235 -30.66 -7.96 -49.16
N PHE A 236 -29.94 -7.04 -48.50
CA PHE A 236 -30.24 -6.10 -47.41
C PHE A 236 -31.70 -5.84 -46.97
N GLN A 237 -31.92 -5.65 -45.66
CA GLN A 237 -32.16 -4.34 -44.96
C GLN A 237 -32.51 -4.55 -43.45
N VAL A 238 -31.76 -3.96 -42.49
CA VAL A 238 -32.11 -2.75 -41.64
C VAL A 238 -33.03 -3.15 -40.45
N THR A 239 -32.84 -2.85 -39.14
CA THR A 239 -31.98 -1.96 -38.32
C THR A 239 -32.20 -2.25 -36.81
N ASN A 240 -31.24 -1.83 -35.96
CA ASN A 240 -31.34 -1.31 -34.57
C ASN A 240 -31.85 -2.28 -33.46
N THR A 241 -31.39 -2.29 -32.19
CA THR A 241 -30.98 -1.21 -31.27
C THR A 241 -30.26 -1.81 -30.02
N LYS A 242 -29.24 -1.09 -29.47
CA LYS A 242 -28.83 -0.82 -28.04
C LYS A 242 -29.15 -1.84 -26.91
N LEU A 243 -28.49 -1.91 -25.74
CA LEU A 243 -27.26 -1.44 -25.06
C LEU A 243 -27.31 -2.07 -23.63
N HIS A 244 -26.15 -2.12 -22.98
CA HIS A 244 -25.88 -2.02 -21.53
C HIS A 244 -26.15 -3.19 -20.55
N ASP A 245 -25.03 -3.61 -19.94
CA ASP A 245 -24.72 -3.84 -18.52
C ASP A 245 -25.63 -4.66 -17.60
N SER A 246 -25.01 -5.61 -16.87
CA SER A 246 -24.93 -5.51 -15.40
C SER A 246 -23.88 -6.46 -14.80
N TYR A 247 -23.30 -6.00 -13.71
CA TYR A 247 -22.19 -6.53 -12.89
C TYR A 247 -22.63 -7.61 -11.88
N ASN A 248 -21.62 -8.19 -11.21
CA ASN A 248 -21.61 -8.82 -9.87
C ASN A 248 -22.09 -10.29 -9.79
N SER A 249 -21.53 -11.20 -8.97
CA SER A 249 -20.50 -11.14 -7.93
C SER A 249 -20.21 -12.57 -7.40
N LEU A 250 -19.03 -12.74 -6.82
CA LEU A 250 -18.62 -13.67 -5.73
C LEU A 250 -18.68 -15.21 -5.89
N GLY A 251 -17.52 -15.83 -5.58
CA GLY A 251 -17.45 -17.23 -5.14
C GLY A 251 -16.04 -17.83 -5.23
N TYR A 252 -15.10 -17.41 -4.38
CA TYR A 252 -13.82 -18.11 -4.20
C TYR A 252 -13.77 -18.79 -2.82
N PHE A 253 -13.68 -20.12 -2.84
CA PHE A 253 -13.19 -20.94 -1.72
C PHE A 253 -11.74 -21.37 -2.00
N PRO A 254 -10.84 -21.45 -1.00
CA PRO A 254 -9.45 -21.85 -1.19
C PRO A 254 -9.28 -23.36 -1.03
N MET A 255 -8.54 -24.00 -1.93
CA MET A 255 -7.95 -25.32 -1.71
C MET A 255 -6.49 -25.15 -1.31
N ALA A 256 -6.17 -25.61 -0.11
CA ALA A 256 -4.82 -25.78 0.38
C ALA A 256 -4.14 -26.97 -0.31
N SER A 257 -2.86 -26.85 -0.64
CA SER A 257 -1.97 -28.02 -0.70
C SER A 257 -0.57 -27.64 -0.25
N SER A 258 -0.23 -28.18 0.91
CA SER A 258 1.08 -28.34 1.52
C SER A 258 2.18 -28.76 0.54
N LYS A 259 3.36 -28.11 0.60
CA LYS A 259 4.68 -28.76 0.72
C LYS A 259 5.68 -27.84 1.45
N HIS A 260 6.30 -28.43 2.46
CA HIS A 260 7.42 -27.96 3.27
C HIS A 260 8.65 -27.53 2.45
N LEU A 261 9.26 -26.40 2.83
CA LEU A 261 10.72 -26.10 2.87
C LEU A 261 10.90 -24.90 3.83
N LEU A 262 11.11 -25.12 5.14
CA LEU A 262 12.39 -25.13 5.88
C LEU A 262 13.29 -23.86 5.79
N TYR A 263 13.20 -23.03 6.84
CA TYR A 263 14.21 -22.11 7.47
C TYR A 263 14.62 -20.78 6.77
N PRO A 264 15.23 -19.78 7.47
CA PRO A 264 14.59 -18.90 8.47
C PRO A 264 15.03 -17.41 8.41
N HIS A 265 14.46 -16.63 9.34
CA HIS A 265 15.08 -15.59 10.19
C HIS A 265 14.73 -14.10 10.01
N HIS A 266 14.10 -13.59 11.09
CA HIS A 266 14.18 -12.25 11.72
C HIS A 266 13.51 -11.09 10.95
N ARG A 267 12.85 -10.09 11.55
CA ARG A 267 12.85 -9.56 12.93
C ARG A 267 11.60 -8.67 13.08
N THR A 268 10.67 -9.02 13.96
CA THR A 268 9.59 -8.12 14.35
C THR A 268 10.15 -7.12 15.36
N PHE A 269 10.16 -5.84 15.02
CA PHE A 269 10.39 -4.79 16.01
C PHE A 269 9.09 -4.61 16.81
N LEU A 270 9.06 -5.15 18.02
CA LEU A 270 8.19 -4.67 19.09
C LEU A 270 8.82 -3.39 19.63
N LEU A 271 8.13 -2.25 19.48
CA LEU A 271 8.43 -1.07 20.28
C LEU A 271 7.98 -1.37 21.71
N VAL A 272 8.97 -1.62 22.57
CA VAL A 272 8.84 -1.61 24.03
C VAL A 272 8.53 -0.18 24.46
N SER A 273 7.46 -0.01 25.23
CA SER A 273 7.20 1.20 26.00
C SER A 273 8.06 1.18 27.25
N ASP A 274 9.10 2.01 27.29
CA ASP A 274 9.83 2.28 28.52
C ASP A 274 9.07 3.34 29.33
N ASN A 275 8.41 2.87 30.39
CA ASN A 275 8.01 3.69 31.52
C ASN A 275 9.24 3.89 32.42
N ALA A 276 9.78 5.10 32.46
CA ALA A 276 10.69 5.55 33.50
C ALA A 276 10.18 6.86 34.10
N CYS A 277 9.75 6.78 35.36
CA CYS A 277 9.57 7.92 36.25
C CYS A 277 10.87 8.70 36.42
N PRO A 278 10.79 10.02 36.70
CA PRO A 278 11.30 10.44 38.00
C PRO A 278 10.34 11.36 38.77
N SER A 279 10.14 10.97 40.02
CA SER A 279 10.07 11.76 41.25
C SER A 279 9.70 13.24 41.15
N GLN A 280 8.59 13.53 41.81
CA GLN A 280 8.11 14.84 42.24
C GLN A 280 9.17 15.65 43.00
N SER A 281 9.24 16.96 42.72
CA SER A 281 9.25 17.98 43.78
C SER A 281 8.65 19.28 43.27
N SER A 282 7.57 19.65 43.94
CA SER A 282 6.71 20.82 43.86
C SER A 282 7.40 22.19 43.89
N SER A 283 6.88 23.14 43.14
CA SER A 283 6.27 24.36 43.72
C SER A 283 5.43 25.13 42.69
N SER A 284 4.14 25.14 42.98
CA SER A 284 3.05 26.01 42.53
C SER A 284 3.38 27.46 42.19
N THR A 285 2.67 28.05 41.21
CA THR A 285 1.62 29.07 41.47
C THR A 285 0.70 29.27 40.25
N LEU A 286 -0.60 29.43 40.55
CA LEU A 286 -1.74 29.73 39.69
C LEU A 286 -1.63 31.07 38.94
N SER A 287 -2.28 31.21 37.77
CA SER A 287 -3.50 32.06 37.63
C SER A 287 -4.04 32.17 36.18
N HIS A 288 -5.30 31.74 36.03
CA HIS A 288 -6.45 32.41 35.38
C HIS A 288 -6.46 33.01 33.95
N SER A 289 -7.66 32.84 33.34
CA SER A 289 -8.34 33.54 32.23
C SER A 289 -8.00 33.11 30.78
N GLN A 290 -8.91 32.42 30.07
CA GLN A 290 -10.06 32.95 29.28
C GLN A 290 -9.57 33.82 28.10
N LEU A 291 -10.07 33.82 26.88
CA LEU A 291 -11.23 33.30 26.16
C LEU A 291 -10.91 33.65 24.68
N LEU A 292 -11.30 32.83 23.69
CA LEU A 292 -12.09 33.30 22.54
C LEU A 292 -12.33 32.17 21.53
N ALA A 293 -13.62 31.97 21.28
CA ALA A 293 -14.22 31.00 20.41
C ALA A 293 -14.05 31.36 18.93
N PHE A 294 -13.98 30.34 18.07
CA PHE A 294 -14.58 30.42 16.74
C PHE A 294 -15.47 29.21 16.50
N LEU A 295 -16.59 29.52 15.85
CA LEU A 295 -17.86 28.81 15.78
C LEU A 295 -17.92 27.75 14.67
N LEU A 296 -18.37 26.54 15.03
CA LEU A 296 -19.33 25.61 14.35
C LEU A 296 -19.01 25.03 12.95
N PRO A 297 -19.69 23.93 12.51
CA PRO A 297 -20.36 22.86 13.24
C PRO A 297 -19.97 21.42 12.80
N ALA A 298 -20.17 20.45 13.69
CA ALA A 298 -20.18 19.01 13.39
C ALA A 298 -21.61 18.52 13.04
N PRO A 299 -21.77 17.44 12.25
CA PRO A 299 -23.06 16.78 12.10
C PRO A 299 -23.18 15.50 12.95
N HIS A 300 -24.28 15.45 13.69
CA HIS A 300 -25.11 14.31 14.09
C HIS A 300 -24.47 12.97 14.51
N THR A 301 -24.61 12.65 15.81
CA THR A 301 -24.77 11.26 16.27
C THR A 301 -26.04 11.09 17.09
N ARG A 302 -26.89 10.19 16.59
CA ARG A 302 -28.09 9.60 17.21
C ARG A 302 -27.75 8.90 18.51
N SER A 303 -28.53 9.14 19.54
CA SER A 303 -28.78 8.21 20.64
C SER A 303 -29.70 7.08 20.19
N PHE A 304 -29.40 5.83 20.51
CA PHE A 304 -30.41 4.83 20.88
C PHE A 304 -29.75 3.71 21.72
N SER A 305 -30.50 3.30 22.72
CA SER A 305 -30.19 2.36 23.80
C SER A 305 -30.57 0.92 23.47
N SER A 306 -30.21 0.02 24.40
CA SER A 306 -30.57 -1.40 24.52
C SER A 306 -29.85 -2.32 23.53
N GLY A 307 -29.35 -3.49 23.88
CA GLY A 307 -29.44 -4.37 25.04
C GLY A 307 -28.95 -5.76 24.57
N SER A 308 -28.90 -6.72 25.48
CA SER A 308 -28.75 -8.18 25.27
C SER A 308 -27.34 -8.82 25.18
N SER A 309 -27.06 -9.57 26.24
CA SER A 309 -26.54 -10.95 26.31
C SER A 309 -25.17 -11.31 25.72
N LEU A 310 -24.20 -11.50 26.62
CA LEU A 310 -23.16 -12.53 26.48
C LEU A 310 -23.77 -13.94 26.61
N PRO A 311 -23.13 -14.93 25.97
CA PRO A 311 -22.86 -16.17 26.69
C PRO A 311 -21.37 -16.55 26.70
N ASP A 312 -21.04 -17.09 27.86
CA ASP A 312 -19.86 -17.82 28.31
C ASP A 312 -19.53 -19.01 27.38
N TRP A 313 -18.25 -19.16 27.04
CA TRP A 313 -17.70 -20.36 26.39
C TRP A 313 -16.64 -20.96 27.30
N SER A 314 -17.13 -21.64 28.33
CA SER A 314 -16.37 -22.56 29.17
C SER A 314 -16.86 -23.98 28.87
N GLU A 315 -15.90 -24.90 28.67
CA GLU A 315 -16.07 -26.34 28.46
C GLU A 315 -16.52 -26.81 27.06
N LEU A 316 -15.61 -27.47 26.34
CA LEU A 316 -15.76 -28.91 26.08
C LEU A 316 -14.45 -29.53 25.61
N LEU A 317 -14.15 -30.63 26.29
CA LEU A 317 -12.92 -31.40 26.31
C LEU A 317 -12.67 -32.20 25.02
N PHE A 318 -11.37 -32.36 24.76
CA PHE A 318 -10.70 -33.34 23.91
C PHE A 318 -11.32 -34.75 23.92
N LYS A 319 -11.55 -35.33 22.73
CA LYS A 319 -11.35 -36.78 22.50
C LYS A 319 -11.11 -37.08 21.01
N PRO A 320 -9.96 -37.65 20.60
CA PRO A 320 -9.75 -38.11 19.24
C PRO A 320 -10.23 -39.56 19.08
N ARG A 321 -10.80 -39.90 17.92
CA ARG A 321 -11.07 -41.28 17.49
C ARG A 321 -10.31 -41.51 16.17
N CYS A 322 -9.48 -42.54 16.14
CA CYS A 322 -8.74 -43.00 14.97
C CYS A 322 -9.67 -43.59 13.89
N PRO A 323 -9.23 -43.64 12.62
CA PRO A 323 -10.04 -44.08 11.49
C PRO A 323 -9.93 -45.58 11.22
N ASP A 324 -11.01 -46.14 10.67
CA ASP A 324 -11.00 -47.28 9.73
C ASP A 324 -11.34 -46.76 8.33
#